data_AF-A0A7C6PDD9-F1
#
_entry.id   AF-A0A7C6PDD9-F1
#
_cell.length_a   1.000
_cell.length_b   1.000
_cell.length_c   1.000
_cell.angle_alpha   90.00
_cell.angle_beta   90.00
_cell.angle_gamma   90.00
#
_symmetry.space_group_name_H-M   'P 1'
#
loop_
_entity.id
_entity.type
_entity.pdbx_description
1 polymer ?
#
loop_
_entity_poly.entity_id
_entity_poly.type
_entity_poly.pdbx_seq_one_letter_code
_entity_poly.pdbx_strand_id
1 'polypeptide(L)'
;MDTTDDDLASTRTALNPMLDATAAILPWISQTPTARFPPELNKRWQSAWAEFADTWRQHGSNDPARFRRSAMLIMSIALESADADCLGLAESLASTADHLEHKTPGNRLQAALHALCDVMLDTSDKHLPQGLEHPHLNERLRHFRDRLETALRPSGKPGERSDVLDRLFVEDAEERLAHMRESLETLPIDIYGIAEECEALIQHAEQIEMWGIYHLGRTVHHLALQLYDASEADLDRAADAIGAQLDLLQQALHAIEY
;
A
#
# COMPACT_ATOMS: atom_id res chain seq x y z
N MET A 1 46.95 61.69 -27.77
CA MET A 1 45.73 61.18 -27.13
C MET A 1 45.55 59.80 -27.72
N ASP A 2 46.08 58.77 -27.04
CA ASP A 2 46.05 57.37 -27.51
C ASP A 2 46.16 56.40 -26.31
N THR A 3 45.60 56.78 -25.17
CA THR A 3 45.75 56.07 -23.89
C THR A 3 44.72 54.95 -23.72
N THR A 4 43.57 55.05 -24.39
CA THR A 4 42.49 54.05 -24.30
C THR A 4 42.78 52.77 -25.08
N ASP A 5 43.51 52.85 -26.19
CA ASP A 5 43.79 51.66 -27.03
C ASP A 5 44.90 50.80 -26.42
N ASP A 6 45.87 51.43 -25.75
CA ASP A 6 46.96 50.77 -25.03
C ASP A 6 46.46 50.08 -23.75
N ASP A 7 45.49 50.68 -23.04
CA ASP A 7 44.82 50.07 -21.89
C ASP A 7 43.96 48.85 -22.29
N LEU A 8 43.32 48.89 -23.47
CA LEU A 8 42.56 47.77 -24.04
C LEU A 8 43.47 46.63 -24.51
N ALA A 9 44.63 46.95 -25.09
CA ALA A 9 45.64 45.97 -25.47
C ALA A 9 46.27 45.31 -24.23
N SER A 10 46.57 46.09 -23.21
CA SER A 10 47.09 45.62 -21.91
C SER A 10 46.09 44.69 -21.21
N THR A 11 44.81 45.06 -21.15
CA THR A 11 43.77 44.22 -20.56
C THR A 11 43.51 42.94 -21.36
N ARG A 12 43.55 42.96 -22.70
CA ARG A 12 43.50 41.72 -23.51
C ARG A 12 44.69 40.80 -23.23
N THR A 13 45.89 41.38 -23.13
CA THR A 13 47.11 40.61 -22.87
C THR A 13 47.09 39.99 -21.47
N ALA A 14 46.52 40.70 -20.48
CA ALA A 14 46.33 40.19 -19.13
C ALA A 14 45.26 39.08 -19.03
N LEU A 15 44.25 39.09 -19.91
CA LEU A 15 43.16 38.11 -19.93
C LEU A 15 43.45 36.87 -20.78
N ASN A 16 44.36 36.95 -21.77
CA ASN A 16 44.75 35.83 -22.63
C ASN A 16 45.11 34.54 -21.86
N PRO A 17 45.90 34.58 -20.77
CA PRO A 17 46.23 33.37 -20.01
C PRO A 17 44.99 32.69 -19.40
N MET A 18 43.99 33.46 -18.95
CA MET A 18 42.72 32.91 -18.47
C MET A 18 41.90 32.32 -19.61
N LEU A 19 41.85 32.99 -20.77
CA LEU A 19 41.12 32.50 -21.94
C LEU A 19 41.74 31.21 -22.47
N ASP A 20 43.06 31.12 -22.53
CA ASP A 20 43.80 29.91 -22.93
C ASP A 20 43.59 28.77 -21.92
N ALA A 21 43.62 29.07 -20.61
CA ALA A 21 43.32 28.09 -19.58
C ALA A 21 41.86 27.59 -19.67
N THR A 22 40.91 28.48 -19.94
CA THR A 22 39.49 28.13 -20.12
C THR A 22 39.28 27.29 -21.38
N ALA A 23 39.94 27.66 -22.48
CA ALA A 23 39.95 26.90 -23.74
C ALA A 23 40.60 25.52 -23.58
N ALA A 24 41.63 25.38 -22.73
CA ALA A 24 42.27 24.10 -22.44
C ALA A 24 41.39 23.16 -21.61
N ILE A 25 40.49 23.69 -20.77
CA ILE A 25 39.60 22.89 -19.92
C ILE A 25 38.26 22.56 -20.62
N LEU A 26 37.84 23.38 -21.59
CA LEU A 26 36.62 23.17 -22.38
C LEU A 26 36.46 21.75 -22.96
N PRO A 27 37.50 21.11 -23.54
CA PRO A 27 37.44 19.73 -24.01
C PRO A 27 37.20 18.68 -22.92
N TRP A 28 37.63 18.96 -21.68
CA TRP A 28 37.40 18.08 -20.53
C TRP A 28 35.99 18.25 -19.96
N ILE A 29 35.43 19.46 -20.08
CA ILE A 29 34.05 19.76 -19.71
C ILE A 29 33.06 19.24 -20.77
N SER A 30 33.47 19.21 -22.05
CA SER A 30 32.60 18.82 -23.17
C SER A 30 32.55 17.32 -23.46
N GLN A 31 33.30 16.49 -22.72
CA GLN A 31 33.16 15.04 -22.81
C GLN A 31 31.75 14.65 -22.38
N THR A 32 30.90 14.40 -23.37
CA THR A 32 29.54 13.92 -23.15
C THR A 32 29.66 12.56 -22.47
N PRO A 33 29.09 12.38 -21.26
CA PRO A 33 29.16 11.10 -20.57
C PRO A 33 28.66 9.99 -21.49
N THR A 34 29.45 8.92 -21.65
CA THR A 34 29.01 7.73 -22.37
C THR A 34 27.74 7.20 -21.70
N ALA A 35 26.67 7.04 -22.47
CA ALA A 35 25.40 6.54 -21.95
C ALA A 35 25.60 5.17 -21.26
N ARG A 36 25.04 5.03 -20.06
CA ARG A 36 25.13 3.78 -19.28
C ARG A 36 24.31 2.66 -19.92
N PHE A 37 23.22 3.03 -20.59
CA PHE A 37 22.27 2.12 -21.21
C PHE A 37 22.07 2.42 -22.71
N PRO A 38 21.63 1.41 -23.50
CA PRO A 38 21.18 1.65 -24.87
C PRO A 38 20.06 2.70 -24.92
N PRO A 39 20.11 3.70 -25.83
CA PRO A 39 19.08 4.75 -25.90
C PRO A 39 17.65 4.22 -26.08
N GLU A 40 17.49 3.16 -26.88
CA GLU A 40 16.20 2.51 -27.09
C GLU A 40 15.65 1.84 -25.83
N LEU A 41 16.53 1.33 -24.95
CA LEU A 41 16.13 0.78 -23.66
C LEU A 41 15.63 1.89 -22.73
N ASN A 42 16.36 3.00 -22.64
CA ASN A 42 15.94 4.14 -21.82
C ASN A 42 14.60 4.74 -22.30
N LYS A 43 14.40 4.82 -23.62
CA LYS A 43 13.13 5.29 -24.20
C LYS A 43 11.95 4.37 -23.86
N ARG A 44 12.14 3.05 -23.94
CA ARG A 44 11.12 2.07 -23.53
C ARG A 44 10.82 2.17 -22.04
N TRP A 45 11.84 2.32 -21.19
CA TRP A 45 11.69 2.52 -19.76
C TRP A 45 10.81 3.73 -19.45
N GLN A 46 11.13 4.91 -20.02
CA GLN A 46 10.35 6.12 -19.82
C GLN A 46 8.89 5.96 -20.31
N SER A 47 8.70 5.31 -21.45
CA SER A 47 7.37 5.07 -22.02
C SER A 47 6.53 4.14 -21.15
N ALA A 48 7.14 3.07 -20.62
CA ALA A 48 6.47 2.14 -19.72
C ALA A 48 6.04 2.81 -18.41
N TRP A 49 6.88 3.70 -17.85
CA TRP A 49 6.51 4.47 -16.66
C TRP A 49 5.40 5.49 -16.93
N ALA A 50 5.39 6.12 -18.10
CA ALA A 50 4.28 6.99 -18.52
C ALA A 50 2.96 6.22 -18.62
N GLU A 51 2.96 5.05 -19.25
CA GLU A 51 1.78 4.19 -19.36
C GLU A 51 1.33 3.66 -17.99
N PHE A 52 2.27 3.26 -17.14
CA PHE A 52 1.98 2.80 -15.78
C PHE A 52 1.33 3.90 -14.94
N ALA A 53 1.89 5.10 -14.95
CA ALA A 53 1.35 6.24 -14.21
C ALA A 53 -0.03 6.67 -14.73
N ASP A 54 -0.25 6.65 -16.04
CA ASP A 54 -1.55 6.93 -16.63
C ASP A 54 -2.60 5.87 -16.24
N THR A 55 -2.21 4.59 -16.29
CA THR A 55 -3.04 3.48 -15.82
C THR A 55 -3.45 3.68 -14.36
N TRP A 56 -2.49 3.98 -13.48
CA TRP A 56 -2.73 4.22 -12.06
C TRP A 56 -3.62 5.45 -11.83
N ARG A 57 -3.42 6.56 -12.55
CA ARG A 57 -4.24 7.77 -12.40
C ARG A 57 -5.68 7.59 -12.87
N GLN A 58 -5.88 6.87 -13.98
CA GLN A 58 -7.21 6.69 -14.57
C GLN A 58 -8.05 5.62 -13.86
N HIS A 59 -7.43 4.52 -13.46
CA HIS A 59 -8.15 3.36 -12.93
C HIS A 59 -7.86 3.11 -11.44
N GLY A 60 -6.74 3.61 -10.92
CA GLY A 60 -6.31 3.37 -9.55
C GLY A 60 -6.28 1.89 -9.22
N SER A 61 -6.88 1.55 -8.09
CA SER A 61 -7.08 0.16 -7.64
C SER A 61 -8.28 -0.55 -8.27
N ASN A 62 -9.09 0.13 -9.10
CA ASN A 62 -10.34 -0.43 -9.62
C ASN A 62 -10.13 -1.41 -10.79
N ASP A 63 -8.91 -1.50 -11.35
CA ASP A 63 -8.55 -2.48 -12.38
C ASP A 63 -7.18 -3.13 -12.07
N PRO A 64 -7.13 -4.11 -11.14
CA PRO A 64 -5.89 -4.80 -10.76
C PRO A 64 -5.24 -5.55 -11.93
N ALA A 65 -6.04 -6.08 -12.86
CA ALA A 65 -5.54 -6.81 -14.02
C ALA A 65 -4.73 -5.89 -14.95
N ARG A 66 -5.19 -4.65 -15.15
CA ARG A 66 -4.45 -3.65 -15.94
C ARG A 66 -3.20 -3.17 -15.21
N PHE A 67 -3.29 -2.94 -13.90
CA PHE A 67 -2.11 -2.62 -13.08
C PHE A 67 -1.01 -3.69 -13.22
N ARG A 68 -1.38 -4.98 -13.09
CA ARG A 68 -0.44 -6.09 -13.26
C ARG A 68 0.22 -6.09 -14.63
N ARG A 69 -0.55 -5.92 -15.72
CA ARG A 69 0.02 -5.88 -17.08
C ARG A 69 1.08 -4.80 -17.21
N SER A 70 0.81 -3.60 -16.69
CA SER A 70 1.77 -2.49 -16.73
C SER A 70 2.99 -2.75 -15.84
N ALA A 71 2.82 -3.37 -14.66
CA ALA A 71 3.94 -3.78 -13.81
C ALA A 71 4.83 -4.85 -14.48
N MET A 72 4.23 -5.82 -15.18
CA MET A 72 4.96 -6.87 -15.92
C MET A 72 5.73 -6.31 -17.12
N LEU A 73 5.20 -5.25 -17.77
CA LEU A 73 5.96 -4.53 -18.79
C LEU A 73 7.22 -3.89 -18.22
N ILE A 74 7.11 -3.21 -17.07
CA ILE A 74 8.27 -2.62 -16.37
C ILE A 74 9.28 -3.72 -15.99
N MET A 75 8.82 -4.86 -15.48
CA MET A 75 9.66 -6.02 -15.17
C MET A 75 10.45 -6.52 -16.38
N SER A 76 9.80 -6.64 -17.54
CA SER A 76 10.49 -7.10 -18.76
C SER A 76 11.64 -6.17 -19.16
N ILE A 77 11.45 -4.85 -19.04
CA ILE A 77 12.47 -3.85 -19.36
C ILE A 77 13.56 -3.83 -18.29
N ALA A 78 13.20 -4.00 -17.00
CA ALA A 78 14.15 -4.10 -15.90
C ALA A 78 15.11 -5.29 -16.08
N LEU A 79 14.62 -6.45 -16.51
CA LEU A 79 15.46 -7.61 -16.83
C LEU A 79 16.48 -7.31 -17.94
N GLU A 80 16.08 -6.58 -18.98
CA GLU A 80 16.98 -6.17 -20.07
C GLU A 80 18.04 -5.14 -19.63
N SER A 81 17.76 -4.35 -18.58
CA SER A 81 18.72 -3.38 -18.04
C SER A 81 19.89 -4.01 -17.30
N ALA A 82 19.73 -5.25 -16.81
CA ALA A 82 20.69 -5.92 -15.93
C ALA A 82 21.09 -5.10 -14.68
N ASP A 83 20.26 -4.13 -14.27
CA ASP A 83 20.43 -3.35 -13.04
C ASP A 83 19.60 -3.96 -11.90
N ALA A 84 20.25 -4.26 -10.78
CA ALA A 84 19.62 -4.94 -9.65
C ALA A 84 18.55 -4.09 -8.95
N ASP A 85 18.70 -2.76 -8.95
CA ASP A 85 17.72 -1.87 -8.32
C ASP A 85 16.47 -1.72 -9.21
N CYS A 86 16.65 -1.71 -10.54
CA CYS A 86 15.53 -1.77 -11.49
C CYS A 86 14.73 -3.07 -11.32
N LEU A 87 15.42 -4.22 -11.22
CA LEU A 87 14.77 -5.51 -11.02
C LEU A 87 14.05 -5.56 -9.67
N GLY A 88 14.73 -5.13 -8.59
CA GLY A 88 14.15 -5.15 -7.24
C GLY A 88 12.89 -4.30 -7.13
N LEU A 89 12.83 -3.11 -7.75
CA LEU A 89 11.59 -2.33 -7.75
C LEU A 89 10.48 -3.04 -8.54
N ALA A 90 10.80 -3.64 -9.69
CA ALA A 90 9.82 -4.35 -10.49
C ALA A 90 9.22 -5.56 -9.74
N GLU A 91 10.03 -6.26 -8.93
CA GLU A 91 9.57 -7.36 -8.07
C GLU A 91 8.59 -6.86 -6.98
N SER A 92 8.89 -5.72 -6.35
CA SER A 92 7.95 -5.12 -5.39
C SER A 92 6.66 -4.63 -6.05
N LEU A 93 6.71 -4.16 -7.30
CA LEU A 93 5.52 -3.83 -8.08
C LEU A 93 4.69 -5.07 -8.42
N ALA A 94 5.33 -6.19 -8.78
CA ALA A 94 4.64 -7.46 -9.00
C ALA A 94 3.93 -7.92 -7.71
N SER A 95 4.63 -7.85 -6.56
CA SER A 95 4.03 -8.16 -5.25
C SER A 95 2.86 -7.23 -4.91
N THR A 96 2.97 -5.95 -5.28
CA THR A 96 1.88 -4.98 -5.12
C THR A 96 0.68 -5.34 -6.01
N ALA A 97 0.93 -5.78 -7.25
CA ALA A 97 -0.13 -6.20 -8.16
C ALA A 97 -0.89 -7.41 -7.61
N ASP A 98 -0.18 -8.38 -7.04
CA ASP A 98 -0.78 -9.54 -6.38
C ASP A 98 -1.58 -9.15 -5.15
N HIS A 99 -1.11 -8.18 -4.36
CA HIS A 99 -1.90 -7.63 -3.26
C HIS A 99 -3.20 -6.98 -3.74
N LEU A 100 -3.15 -6.17 -4.80
CA LEU A 100 -4.30 -5.44 -5.35
C LEU A 100 -5.38 -6.35 -5.95
N GLU A 101 -5.04 -7.57 -6.37
CA GLU A 101 -6.04 -8.55 -6.81
C GLU A 101 -6.95 -9.03 -5.69
N HIS A 102 -6.44 -9.04 -4.46
CA HIS A 102 -7.13 -9.63 -3.32
C HIS A 102 -7.66 -8.57 -2.35
N LYS A 103 -7.09 -7.36 -2.36
CA LYS A 103 -7.40 -6.32 -1.36
C LYS A 103 -7.28 -4.90 -1.92
N THR A 104 -8.19 -4.04 -1.48
CA THR A 104 -8.13 -2.58 -1.74
C THR A 104 -6.90 -1.97 -1.06
N PRO A 105 -6.10 -1.13 -1.74
CA PRO A 105 -4.88 -0.60 -1.16
C PRO A 105 -5.18 0.41 -0.05
N GLY A 106 -4.52 0.25 1.09
CA GLY A 106 -4.54 1.23 2.16
C GLY A 106 -3.82 2.55 1.79
N ASN A 107 -4.08 3.60 2.58
CA ASN A 107 -3.58 4.96 2.32
C ASN A 107 -2.05 5.04 2.12
N ARG A 108 -1.28 4.22 2.84
CA ARG A 108 0.19 4.18 2.72
C ARG A 108 0.64 3.67 1.34
N LEU A 109 -0.02 2.62 0.84
CA LEU A 109 0.28 2.02 -0.45
C LEU A 109 -0.12 2.97 -1.57
N GLN A 110 -1.31 3.57 -1.49
CA GLN A 110 -1.75 4.58 -2.45
C GLN A 110 -0.78 5.77 -2.51
N ALA A 111 -0.38 6.32 -1.37
CA ALA A 111 0.57 7.43 -1.31
C ALA A 111 1.96 7.05 -1.85
N ALA A 112 2.41 5.82 -1.61
CA ALA A 112 3.67 5.31 -2.16
C ALA A 112 3.61 5.19 -3.69
N LEU A 113 2.54 4.64 -4.24
CA LEU A 113 2.33 4.50 -5.69
C LEU A 113 2.21 5.86 -6.39
N HIS A 114 1.44 6.80 -5.82
CA HIS A 114 1.34 8.15 -6.36
C HIS A 114 2.71 8.86 -6.40
N ALA A 115 3.43 8.83 -5.28
CA ALA A 115 4.75 9.45 -5.20
C ALA A 115 5.76 8.77 -6.15
N LEU A 116 5.68 7.45 -6.31
CA LEU A 116 6.52 6.72 -7.26
C LEU A 116 6.25 7.16 -8.70
N CYS A 117 4.97 7.22 -9.11
CA CYS A 117 4.59 7.69 -10.44
C CYS A 117 5.11 9.11 -10.70
N ASP A 118 4.96 10.02 -9.75
CA ASP A 118 5.41 11.40 -9.94
C ASP A 118 6.93 11.52 -10.03
N VAL A 119 7.69 10.74 -9.23
CA VAL A 119 9.15 10.74 -9.28
C VAL A 119 9.69 10.08 -10.56
N MET A 120 9.04 9.03 -11.06
CA MET A 120 9.46 8.36 -12.29
C MET A 120 9.15 9.18 -13.55
N LEU A 121 8.16 10.09 -13.46
CA LEU A 121 7.82 11.04 -14.51
C LEU A 121 8.48 12.42 -14.34
N ASP A 122 9.35 12.59 -13.35
CA ASP A 122 9.96 13.89 -13.07
C ASP A 122 10.86 14.32 -14.23
N THR A 123 10.36 15.26 -15.02
CA THR A 123 11.09 15.95 -16.11
C THR A 123 11.41 17.39 -15.76
N SER A 124 11.36 17.78 -14.48
CA SER A 124 11.47 19.17 -14.05
C SER A 124 12.84 19.78 -14.34
N ASP A 125 13.91 18.99 -14.21
CA ASP A 125 15.27 19.41 -14.52
C ASP A 125 15.65 19.03 -15.96
N LYS A 126 15.69 20.04 -16.85
CA LYS A 126 16.07 19.88 -18.26
C LYS A 126 17.56 19.60 -18.45
N HIS A 127 18.38 19.83 -17.43
CA HIS A 127 19.83 19.66 -17.50
C HIS A 127 20.28 18.27 -17.06
N LEU A 128 19.38 17.47 -16.47
CA LEU A 128 19.67 16.11 -16.05
C LEU A 128 19.19 15.09 -17.10
N PRO A 129 19.98 14.02 -17.33
CA PRO A 129 19.53 12.91 -18.13
C PRO A 129 18.34 12.20 -17.46
N GLN A 130 17.39 11.74 -18.27
CA GLN A 130 16.11 11.18 -17.80
C GLN A 130 16.09 9.65 -17.82
N GLY A 131 15.13 9.07 -17.08
CA GLY A 131 14.88 7.64 -17.04
C GLY A 131 16.05 6.87 -16.44
N LEU A 132 16.52 5.85 -17.15
CA LEU A 132 17.62 4.98 -16.72
C LEU A 132 18.94 5.73 -16.52
N GLU A 133 19.13 6.85 -17.19
CA GLU A 133 20.37 7.65 -17.11
C GLU A 133 20.36 8.64 -15.94
N HIS A 134 19.27 8.76 -15.18
CA HIS A 134 19.17 9.73 -14.11
C HIS A 134 20.19 9.44 -12.99
N PRO A 135 21.00 10.41 -12.52
CA PRO A 135 22.12 10.13 -11.60
C PRO A 135 21.71 9.51 -10.27
N HIS A 136 20.55 9.92 -9.74
CA HIS A 136 19.99 9.41 -8.47
C HIS A 136 18.95 8.30 -8.67
N LEU A 137 18.88 7.68 -9.85
CA LEU A 137 17.88 6.65 -10.13
C LEU A 137 17.91 5.54 -9.09
N ASN A 138 19.06 4.88 -8.93
CA ASN A 138 19.21 3.72 -8.04
C ASN A 138 18.85 4.04 -6.57
N GLU A 139 19.11 5.26 -6.10
CA GLU A 139 18.68 5.72 -4.76
C GLU A 139 17.16 5.85 -4.67
N ARG A 140 16.53 6.46 -5.70
CA ARG A 140 15.08 6.59 -5.79
C ARG A 140 14.40 5.22 -5.88
N LEU A 141 14.91 4.32 -6.70
CA LEU A 141 14.37 2.96 -6.86
C LEU A 141 14.39 2.20 -5.53
N ARG A 142 15.53 2.20 -4.82
CA ARG A 142 15.63 1.57 -3.49
C ARG A 142 14.67 2.19 -2.47
N HIS A 143 14.59 3.53 -2.43
CA HIS A 143 13.67 4.21 -1.54
C HIS A 143 12.21 3.79 -1.76
N PHE A 144 11.77 3.75 -3.02
CA PHE A 144 10.38 3.38 -3.33
C PHE A 144 10.12 1.89 -3.21
N ARG A 145 11.10 1.04 -3.49
CA ARG A 145 11.03 -0.39 -3.21
C ARG A 145 10.74 -0.63 -1.73
N ASP A 146 11.58 -0.09 -0.85
CA ASP A 146 11.44 -0.25 0.60
C ASP A 146 10.11 0.32 1.11
N ARG A 147 9.66 1.43 0.52
CA ARG A 147 8.39 2.10 0.88
C ARG A 147 7.17 1.30 0.42
N LEU A 148 7.20 0.69 -0.77
CA LEU A 148 6.15 -0.23 -1.24
C LEU A 148 6.09 -1.48 -0.37
N GLU A 149 7.24 -2.12 -0.13
CA GLU A 149 7.31 -3.30 0.73
C GLU A 149 6.82 -3.02 2.15
N THR A 150 7.18 -1.88 2.72
CA THR A 150 6.69 -1.46 4.04
C THR A 150 5.19 -1.19 4.04
N ALA A 151 4.65 -0.64 2.95
CA ALA A 151 3.21 -0.41 2.83
C ALA A 151 2.40 -1.69 2.66
N LEU A 152 3.01 -2.76 2.12
CA LEU A 152 2.42 -4.08 2.02
C LEU A 152 2.49 -4.88 3.32
N ARG A 153 3.39 -4.51 4.25
CA ARG A 153 3.46 -5.16 5.57
C ARG A 153 2.25 -4.73 6.41
N PRO A 154 1.63 -5.66 7.14
CA PRO A 154 0.66 -5.32 8.18
C PRO A 154 1.27 -4.28 9.13
N SER A 155 0.54 -3.21 9.44
CA SER A 155 1.06 -2.15 10.31
C SER A 155 1.35 -2.73 11.69
N GLY A 156 2.62 -2.80 12.09
CA GLY A 156 3.03 -3.17 13.44
C GLY A 156 2.99 -2.01 14.45
N LYS A 157 2.31 -0.90 14.12
CA LYS A 157 2.24 0.26 15.00
C LYS A 157 1.22 0.03 16.13
N PRO A 158 1.57 0.29 17.40
CA PRO A 158 0.59 0.29 18.48
C PRO A 158 -0.52 1.31 18.17
N GLY A 159 -1.77 0.85 18.10
CA GLY A 159 -2.95 1.70 17.89
C GLY A 159 -3.50 1.77 16.46
N GLU A 160 -2.88 1.13 15.47
CA GLU A 160 -3.55 0.83 14.20
C GLU A 160 -3.92 -0.66 14.22
N ARG A 161 -5.23 -0.96 14.31
CA ARG A 161 -5.75 -2.34 14.42
C ARG A 161 -5.26 -3.16 13.23
N SER A 162 -4.79 -4.38 13.51
CA SER A 162 -4.23 -5.24 12.47
C SER A 162 -5.37 -5.86 11.67
N ASP A 163 -5.49 -5.51 10.39
CA ASP A 163 -6.47 -6.09 9.46
C ASP A 163 -6.44 -7.63 9.42
N VAL A 164 -5.29 -8.24 9.72
CA VAL A 164 -5.16 -9.70 9.82
C VAL A 164 -5.81 -10.22 11.11
N LEU A 165 -5.62 -9.52 12.23
CA LEU A 165 -6.30 -9.87 13.49
C LEU A 165 -7.80 -9.65 13.38
N ASP A 166 -8.22 -8.61 12.65
CA ASP A 166 -9.64 -8.32 12.42
C ASP A 166 -10.29 -9.40 11.57
N ARG A 167 -9.64 -9.84 10.49
CA ARG A 167 -10.13 -10.95 9.68
C ARG A 167 -10.23 -12.24 10.47
N LEU A 168 -9.16 -12.62 11.17
CA LEU A 168 -9.15 -13.84 11.98
C LEU A 168 -10.23 -13.81 13.06
N PHE A 169 -10.44 -12.64 13.66
CA PHE A 169 -11.52 -12.45 14.63
C PHE A 169 -12.90 -12.55 13.98
N VAL A 170 -13.12 -11.98 12.79
CA VAL A 170 -14.41 -12.07 12.11
C VAL A 170 -14.71 -13.50 11.69
N GLU A 171 -13.74 -14.22 11.14
CA GLU A 171 -13.89 -15.65 10.79
C GLU A 171 -14.27 -16.49 12.02
N ASP A 172 -13.55 -16.32 13.15
CA ASP A 172 -13.87 -17.00 14.42
C ASP A 172 -15.25 -16.58 14.95
N ALA A 173 -15.58 -15.29 14.92
CA ALA A 173 -16.85 -14.78 15.41
C ALA A 173 -18.04 -15.24 14.58
N GLU A 174 -17.90 -15.39 13.26
CA GLU A 174 -18.94 -15.92 12.38
C GLU A 174 -19.23 -17.39 12.66
N GLU A 175 -18.20 -18.21 12.88
CA GLU A 175 -18.35 -19.63 13.25
C GLU A 175 -19.09 -19.77 14.59
N ARG A 176 -18.67 -18.99 15.59
CA ARG A 176 -19.33 -18.95 16.91
C ARG A 176 -20.78 -18.51 16.83
N LEU A 177 -21.07 -17.50 16.00
CA LEU A 177 -22.43 -17.01 15.80
C LEU A 177 -23.32 -18.06 15.12
N ALA A 178 -22.76 -18.87 14.22
CA ALA A 178 -23.45 -20.03 13.65
C ALA A 178 -23.78 -21.08 14.72
N HIS A 179 -22.84 -21.42 15.61
CA HIS A 179 -23.07 -22.35 16.72
C HIS A 179 -24.12 -21.84 17.71
N MET A 180 -24.13 -20.54 18.03
CA MET A 180 -25.15 -19.93 18.87
C MET A 180 -26.54 -20.03 18.25
N ARG A 181 -26.66 -19.83 16.93
CA ARG A 181 -27.93 -19.99 16.20
C ARG A 181 -28.39 -21.44 16.18
N GLU A 182 -27.48 -22.38 15.92
CA GLU A 182 -27.80 -23.80 15.98
C GLU A 182 -28.31 -24.19 17.38
N SER A 183 -27.62 -23.74 18.42
CA SER A 183 -28.01 -23.95 19.83
C SER A 183 -29.40 -23.37 20.14
N LEU A 184 -29.73 -22.20 19.57
CA LEU A 184 -31.05 -21.57 19.71
C LEU A 184 -32.18 -22.35 19.02
N GLU A 185 -31.87 -23.07 17.94
CA GLU A 185 -32.84 -23.86 17.17
C GLU A 185 -33.07 -25.27 17.76
N THR A 186 -32.22 -25.71 18.69
CA THR A 186 -32.40 -27.01 19.37
C THR A 186 -33.60 -27.02 20.32
N LEU A 187 -34.22 -28.21 20.49
CA LEU A 187 -35.36 -28.43 21.38
C LEU A 187 -35.03 -29.54 22.40
N PRO A 188 -34.90 -29.23 23.70
CA PRO A 188 -34.96 -27.89 24.30
C PRO A 188 -33.75 -27.02 23.89
N ILE A 189 -33.90 -25.69 23.97
CA ILE A 189 -32.84 -24.73 23.64
C ILE A 189 -31.58 -25.06 24.44
N ASP A 190 -30.44 -25.14 23.76
CA ASP A 190 -29.14 -25.34 24.39
C ASP A 190 -28.60 -24.02 24.94
N ILE A 191 -29.09 -23.65 26.13
CA ILE A 191 -28.68 -22.44 26.85
C ILE A 191 -27.17 -22.46 27.17
N TYR A 192 -26.61 -23.63 27.45
CA TYR A 192 -25.19 -23.77 27.79
C TYR A 192 -24.30 -23.53 26.58
N GLY A 193 -24.66 -24.10 25.42
CA GLY A 193 -23.97 -23.86 24.16
C GLY A 193 -23.95 -22.37 23.79
N ILE A 194 -25.09 -21.69 23.93
CA ILE A 194 -25.16 -20.23 23.69
C ILE A 194 -24.27 -19.47 24.68
N ALA A 195 -24.31 -19.82 25.97
CA ALA A 195 -23.56 -19.12 27.01
C ALA A 195 -22.04 -19.27 26.85
N GLU A 196 -21.57 -20.48 26.52
CA GLU A 196 -20.15 -20.80 26.28
C GLU A 196 -19.60 -20.04 25.08
N GLU A 197 -20.31 -20.08 23.95
CA GLU A 197 -19.90 -19.38 22.73
C GLU A 197 -19.90 -17.86 22.92
N CYS A 198 -20.86 -17.33 23.69
CA CYS A 198 -20.87 -15.93 24.08
C CYS A 198 -19.67 -15.55 24.94
N GLU A 199 -19.32 -16.34 25.96
CA GLU A 199 -18.23 -16.03 26.88
C GLU A 199 -16.89 -15.94 26.14
N ALA A 200 -16.64 -16.89 25.23
CA ALA A 200 -15.44 -16.88 24.42
C ALA A 200 -15.44 -15.76 23.37
N LEU A 201 -16.58 -15.43 22.74
CA LEU A 201 -16.69 -14.25 21.87
C LEU A 201 -16.39 -12.94 22.63
N ILE A 202 -16.92 -12.80 23.86
CA ILE A 202 -16.69 -11.63 24.73
C ILE A 202 -15.20 -11.51 25.06
N GLN A 203 -14.56 -12.62 25.45
CA GLN A 203 -13.14 -12.65 25.79
C GLN A 203 -12.27 -12.26 24.59
N HIS A 204 -12.55 -12.79 23.41
CA HIS A 204 -11.82 -12.45 22.19
C HIS A 204 -12.02 -10.98 21.83
N ALA A 205 -13.27 -10.49 21.85
CA ALA A 205 -13.59 -9.10 21.54
C ALA A 205 -12.90 -8.11 22.50
N GLU A 206 -12.78 -8.45 23.78
CA GLU A 206 -12.06 -7.64 24.78
C GLU A 206 -10.56 -7.55 24.48
N GLN A 207 -9.93 -8.67 24.11
CA GLN A 207 -8.48 -8.72 23.83
C GLN A 207 -8.07 -7.86 22.63
N ILE A 208 -8.95 -7.67 21.66
CA ILE A 208 -8.72 -6.85 20.46
C ILE A 208 -9.51 -5.53 20.48
N GLU A 209 -10.05 -5.15 21.64
CA GLU A 209 -10.73 -3.87 21.87
C GLU A 209 -11.96 -3.63 20.96
N MET A 210 -12.65 -4.68 20.53
CA MET A 210 -13.91 -4.60 19.77
C MET A 210 -15.11 -4.38 20.70
N TRP A 211 -15.16 -3.20 21.31
CA TRP A 211 -16.13 -2.88 22.37
C TRP A 211 -17.61 -2.98 21.93
N GLY A 212 -17.92 -2.69 20.67
CA GLY A 212 -19.28 -2.86 20.14
C GLY A 212 -19.76 -4.31 20.20
N ILE A 213 -18.91 -5.24 19.75
CA ILE A 213 -19.19 -6.68 19.76
C ILE A 213 -19.16 -7.23 21.18
N TYR A 214 -18.22 -6.76 22.00
CA TYR A 214 -18.16 -7.08 23.43
C TYR A 214 -19.49 -6.78 24.13
N HIS A 215 -20.07 -5.60 23.94
CA HIS A 215 -21.32 -5.23 24.59
C HIS A 215 -22.53 -6.01 24.04
N LEU A 216 -22.57 -6.28 22.74
CA LEU A 216 -23.61 -7.11 22.14
C LEU A 216 -23.53 -8.56 22.64
N GLY A 217 -22.34 -9.16 22.67
CA GLY A 217 -22.10 -10.49 23.22
C GLY A 217 -22.53 -10.61 24.68
N ARG A 218 -22.22 -9.60 25.51
CA ARG A 218 -22.71 -9.54 26.90
C ARG A 218 -24.23 -9.48 27.00
N THR A 219 -24.89 -8.81 26.06
CA THR A 219 -26.35 -8.72 26.02
C THR A 219 -26.97 -10.08 25.70
N VAL A 220 -26.43 -10.78 24.70
CA VAL A 220 -26.84 -12.15 24.37
C VAL A 220 -26.61 -13.09 25.54
N HIS A 221 -25.43 -13.07 26.15
CA HIS A 221 -25.10 -13.90 27.30
C HIS A 221 -26.07 -13.68 28.48
N HIS A 222 -26.41 -12.42 28.76
CA HIS A 222 -27.38 -12.11 29.81
C HIS A 222 -28.78 -12.66 29.51
N LEU A 223 -29.26 -12.51 28.28
CA LEU A 223 -30.55 -13.06 27.85
C LEU A 223 -30.56 -14.58 27.91
N ALA A 224 -29.47 -15.24 27.50
CA ALA A 224 -29.32 -16.68 27.57
C ALA A 224 -29.45 -17.20 29.01
N LEU A 225 -28.79 -16.54 29.98
CA LEU A 225 -28.88 -16.93 31.39
C LEU A 225 -30.28 -16.72 31.98
N GLN A 226 -31.08 -15.80 31.46
CA GLN A 226 -32.47 -15.60 31.90
C GLN A 226 -33.40 -16.74 31.49
N LEU A 227 -33.04 -17.52 30.45
CA LEU A 227 -33.83 -18.67 29.99
C LEU A 227 -33.79 -19.85 30.98
N TYR A 228 -32.82 -19.88 31.89
CA TYR A 228 -32.57 -21.04 32.76
C TYR A 228 -33.75 -21.39 33.69
N ASP A 229 -34.50 -20.38 34.11
CA ASP A 229 -35.68 -20.50 34.98
C ASP A 229 -36.98 -19.99 34.30
N ALA A 230 -36.96 -19.82 32.97
CA ALA A 230 -38.07 -19.20 32.24
C ALA A 230 -39.29 -20.14 32.09
N SER A 231 -40.49 -19.56 32.09
CA SER A 231 -41.71 -20.28 31.75
C SER A 231 -41.80 -20.53 30.24
N GLU A 232 -42.54 -21.55 29.77
CA GLU A 232 -42.69 -21.85 28.34
C GLU A 232 -43.13 -20.63 27.50
N ALA A 233 -44.02 -19.78 28.04
CA ALA A 233 -44.48 -18.56 27.36
C ALA A 233 -43.48 -17.39 27.37
N ASP A 234 -42.42 -17.50 28.19
CA ASP A 234 -41.30 -16.58 28.22
C ASP A 234 -40.11 -17.11 27.40
N LEU A 235 -39.99 -18.43 27.23
CA LEU A 235 -38.97 -19.07 26.39
C LEU A 235 -39.04 -18.58 24.93
N ASP A 236 -40.21 -18.59 24.30
CA ASP A 236 -40.37 -18.15 22.91
C ASP A 236 -39.99 -16.67 22.73
N ARG A 237 -40.45 -15.81 23.65
CA ARG A 237 -40.13 -14.37 23.61
C ARG A 237 -38.65 -14.08 23.85
N ALA A 238 -38.01 -14.85 24.74
CA ALA A 238 -36.60 -14.69 25.02
C ALA A 238 -35.73 -15.26 23.87
N ALA A 239 -36.17 -16.34 23.23
CA ALA A 239 -35.51 -16.88 22.04
C ALA A 239 -35.55 -15.88 20.87
N ASP A 240 -36.71 -15.26 20.62
CA ASP A 240 -36.85 -14.18 19.62
C ASP A 240 -35.91 -12.99 19.93
N ALA A 241 -35.81 -12.60 21.21
CA ALA A 241 -34.94 -11.52 21.64
C ALA A 241 -33.45 -11.85 21.43
N ILE A 242 -33.04 -13.09 21.72
CA ILE A 242 -31.68 -13.57 21.46
C ILE A 242 -31.41 -13.58 19.95
N GLY A 243 -32.33 -14.11 19.13
CA GLY A 243 -32.21 -14.11 17.68
C GLY A 243 -31.97 -12.71 17.10
N ALA A 244 -32.74 -11.72 17.56
CA ALA A 244 -32.55 -10.33 17.15
C ALA A 244 -31.17 -9.75 17.55
N GLN A 245 -30.63 -10.14 18.71
CA GLN A 245 -29.29 -9.71 19.11
C GLN A 245 -28.18 -10.41 18.31
N LEU A 246 -28.37 -11.68 17.93
CA LEU A 246 -27.46 -12.37 17.02
C LEU A 246 -27.46 -11.74 15.62
N ASP A 247 -28.61 -11.28 15.13
CA ASP A 247 -28.68 -10.52 13.87
C ASP A 247 -27.91 -9.19 13.95
N LEU A 248 -28.00 -8.48 15.08
CA LEU A 248 -27.24 -7.26 15.31
C LEU A 248 -25.72 -7.53 15.39
N LEU A 249 -25.31 -8.61 16.04
CA LEU A 249 -23.92 -9.06 16.06
C LEU A 249 -23.40 -9.35 14.65
N GLN A 250 -24.19 -10.06 13.84
CA GLN A 250 -23.82 -10.37 12.46
C GLN A 250 -23.68 -9.11 11.59
N GLN A 251 -24.58 -8.14 11.76
CA GLN A 251 -24.46 -6.84 11.08
C GLN A 251 -23.22 -6.07 11.54
N ALA A 252 -22.93 -6.09 12.85
CA ALA A 252 -21.75 -5.43 13.41
C ALA A 252 -20.46 -6.08 12.88
N LEU A 253 -20.42 -7.41 12.73
CA LEU A 253 -19.29 -8.13 12.14
C LEU A 253 -19.09 -7.76 10.66
N HIS A 254 -20.17 -7.67 9.87
CA HIS A 254 -20.08 -7.30 8.46
C HIS A 254 -19.64 -5.84 8.24
N ALA A 255 -19.84 -4.96 9.23
CA ALA A 255 -19.40 -3.57 9.18
C ALA A 255 -17.91 -3.38 9.49
N ILE A 256 -17.19 -4.45 9.87
CA ILE A 256 -15.75 -4.41 10.13
C ILE A 256 -15.03 -4.42 8.78
N GLU A 257 -14.44 -3.29 8.42
CA GLU A 257 -13.57 -3.19 7.25
C GLU A 257 -12.19 -3.80 7.59
N TYR A 258 -11.81 -4.91 6.94
CA TYR A 258 -10.51 -5.59 7.10
C TYR A 258 -9.92 -6.08 5.77
#